data_AF-A0A970XIS0-F1
#
_entry.id   AF-A0A970XIS0-F1
#
_cell.length_a   1.000
_cell.length_b   1.000
_cell.length_c   1.000
_cell.angle_alpha   90.00
_cell.angle_beta   90.00
_cell.angle_gamma   90.00
#
_symmetry.space_group_name_H-M   'P 1'
#
loop_
_entity.id
_entity.type
_entity.pdbx_description
1 polymer ?
#
loop_
_entity_poly.entity_id
_entity_poly.type
_entity_poly.pdbx_seq_one_letter_code
_entity_poly.pdbx_strand_id
1 'polypeptide(L)'
;MKDPLQRSPTPYEILQIGEEAGLAEINRAFKKMMLAGVTDEMKEARQTLCEPEDRAFLNVFLYSDAYLDQLKPAVKNDPAALVYRRANTLEAWSNIQKRLFPHAPSMHSVAVLSYWWALDNEERELNGEATEGMPKAPGDLWTRVIGNWANIISNTDFLRAWAAGREGVNAGRLSSKLEMHFKNLLENLAKRNREAGREERAELFKDRLLRFVTEVDTGRSLIKQRLKVNVGIESVYLCGGKVFLESIGLLDAAVDEVGRALEADPKDEGLKSLALSLSEFGPIALMMQNKDYGAALELLDALSEEQKKEGGAVRLAVGACLEKGRMHFEANDFDEAFALWKRAAKSCGLGARKARPSAPKTKAPPAPEAQIPAPKPERSDEALIARLISDPNERVFINVLFIMSSVGSAEEEFVALMSRSILEKLKKEDQAAIVRRIPSDAVRNRMMKDLGVR
;
A
#
# COMPACT_ATOMS: atom_id res chain seq x y z
N MET A 1 -7.62 0.57 -32.44
CA MET A 1 -6.72 1.64 -32.93
C MET A 1 -5.49 1.78 -32.03
N LYS A 2 -4.29 1.71 -32.61
CA LYS A 2 -3.00 1.99 -31.95
C LYS A 2 -2.86 3.46 -31.49
N ASP A 3 -2.20 3.71 -30.35
CA ASP A 3 -1.85 5.06 -29.93
C ASP A 3 -0.68 5.61 -30.77
N PRO A 4 -0.72 6.87 -31.24
CA PRO A 4 0.37 7.47 -32.01
C PRO A 4 1.72 7.54 -31.29
N LEU A 5 1.75 7.51 -29.95
CA LEU A 5 2.99 7.52 -29.15
C LEU A 5 3.57 6.11 -28.94
N GLN A 6 2.87 5.05 -29.36
CA GLN A 6 3.42 3.70 -29.34
C GLN A 6 4.46 3.54 -30.45
N ARG A 7 5.74 3.61 -30.09
CA ARG A 7 6.87 3.54 -31.03
C ARG A 7 7.04 2.16 -31.67
N SER A 8 6.96 1.10 -30.87
CA SER A 8 7.16 -0.27 -31.36
C SER A 8 6.02 -0.70 -32.27
N PRO A 9 6.30 -1.48 -33.33
CA PRO A 9 5.26 -2.06 -34.16
C PRO A 9 4.44 -3.07 -33.34
N THR A 10 3.12 -3.04 -33.54
CA THR A 10 2.22 -4.06 -32.99
C THR A 10 2.33 -5.35 -33.78
N PRO A 11 1.98 -6.52 -33.20
CA PRO A 11 1.87 -7.77 -33.94
C PRO A 11 1.00 -7.68 -35.21
N TYR A 12 -0.03 -6.83 -35.21
CA TYR A 12 -0.87 -6.57 -36.38
C TYR A 12 -0.12 -5.84 -37.49
N GLU A 13 0.68 -4.82 -37.14
CA GLU A 13 1.53 -4.09 -38.10
C GLU A 13 2.66 -4.96 -38.65
N ILE A 14 3.29 -5.79 -37.80
CA ILE A 14 4.34 -6.75 -38.21
C ILE A 14 3.78 -7.71 -39.26
N LEU A 15 2.56 -8.22 -39.07
CA LEU A 15 1.90 -9.13 -40.01
C LEU A 15 1.07 -8.43 -41.09
N GLN A 16 1.02 -7.09 -41.09
CA GLN A 16 0.26 -6.26 -42.04
C GLN A 16 -1.22 -6.65 -42.16
N ILE A 17 -1.89 -6.85 -41.03
CA ILE A 17 -3.31 -7.21 -40.93
C ILE A 17 -4.06 -6.27 -40.01
N GLY A 18 -5.40 -6.24 -40.13
CA GLY A 18 -6.26 -5.45 -39.25
C GLY A 18 -6.38 -6.03 -37.83
N GLU A 19 -6.72 -5.19 -36.86
CA GLU A 19 -6.92 -5.58 -35.46
C GLU A 19 -8.06 -6.61 -35.29
N GLU A 20 -9.03 -6.61 -36.21
CA GLU A 20 -10.18 -7.53 -36.26
C GLU A 20 -9.89 -8.83 -37.03
N ALA A 21 -8.65 -9.06 -37.47
CA ALA A 21 -8.31 -10.22 -38.29
C ALA A 21 -8.60 -11.56 -37.59
N GLY A 22 -9.31 -12.47 -38.27
CA GLY A 22 -9.57 -13.80 -37.76
C GLY A 22 -8.35 -14.73 -37.83
N LEU A 23 -8.41 -15.89 -37.16
CA LEU A 23 -7.31 -16.87 -37.15
C LEU A 23 -6.89 -17.32 -38.56
N ALA A 24 -7.84 -17.45 -39.48
CA ALA A 24 -7.57 -17.81 -40.87
C ALA A 24 -6.78 -16.72 -41.61
N GLU A 25 -7.07 -15.45 -41.33
CA GLU A 25 -6.39 -14.30 -41.93
C GLU A 25 -4.97 -14.16 -41.37
N ILE A 26 -4.80 -14.29 -40.05
CA ILE A 26 -3.49 -14.30 -39.38
C ILE A 26 -2.57 -15.37 -40.00
N ASN A 27 -3.07 -16.61 -40.12
CA ASN A 27 -2.27 -17.69 -40.69
C ASN A 27 -1.98 -17.50 -42.18
N ARG A 28 -2.89 -16.86 -42.94
CA ARG A 28 -2.66 -16.54 -44.35
C ARG A 28 -1.60 -15.46 -44.52
N ALA A 29 -1.67 -14.41 -43.71
CA ALA A 29 -0.69 -13.31 -43.71
C ALA A 29 0.71 -13.83 -43.36
N PHE A 30 0.83 -14.64 -42.30
CA PHE A 30 2.11 -15.24 -41.92
C PHE A 30 2.69 -16.13 -43.04
N LYS A 31 1.86 -16.99 -43.67
CA LYS A 31 2.31 -17.82 -44.80
C LYS A 31 2.79 -16.97 -45.99
N LYS A 32 2.12 -15.87 -46.29
CA LYS A 32 2.53 -14.94 -47.36
C LYS A 32 3.90 -14.31 -47.04
N MET A 33 4.15 -13.95 -45.78
CA MET A 33 5.43 -13.42 -45.34
C MET A 33 6.55 -14.45 -45.33
N MET A 34 6.26 -15.74 -45.12
CA MET A 34 7.28 -16.79 -45.25
C MET A 34 7.93 -16.82 -46.63
N LEU A 35 7.19 -16.47 -47.68
CA LEU A 35 7.73 -16.38 -49.05
C LEU A 35 8.74 -15.22 -49.23
N ALA A 36 8.70 -14.22 -48.35
CA ALA A 36 9.60 -13.07 -48.33
C ALA A 36 10.76 -13.22 -47.31
N GLY A 37 10.74 -14.29 -46.49
CA GLY A 37 11.71 -14.54 -45.41
C GLY A 37 11.09 -14.36 -44.02
N VAL A 38 11.22 -15.37 -43.14
CA VAL A 38 10.67 -15.35 -41.78
C VAL A 38 11.69 -14.81 -40.78
N THR A 39 11.33 -13.73 -40.11
CA THR A 39 12.06 -13.23 -38.93
C THR A 39 11.48 -13.80 -37.63
N ASP A 40 12.24 -13.81 -36.54
CA ASP A 40 11.73 -14.24 -35.24
C ASP A 40 10.59 -13.34 -34.72
N GLU A 41 10.66 -12.02 -34.99
CA GLU A 41 9.59 -11.06 -34.68
C GLU A 41 8.25 -11.45 -35.31
N MET A 42 8.25 -11.97 -36.55
CA MET A 42 7.04 -12.45 -37.22
C MET A 42 6.47 -13.72 -36.57
N LYS A 43 7.35 -14.61 -36.09
CA LYS A 43 6.92 -15.85 -35.40
C LYS A 43 6.26 -15.49 -34.07
N GLU A 44 6.88 -14.59 -33.31
CA GLU A 44 6.34 -14.07 -32.04
C GLU A 44 5.02 -13.34 -32.27
N ALA A 45 4.94 -12.45 -33.26
CA ALA A 45 3.72 -11.75 -33.61
C ALA A 45 2.57 -12.72 -33.93
N ARG A 46 2.83 -13.76 -34.74
CA ARG A 46 1.83 -14.80 -35.01
C ARG A 46 1.44 -15.55 -33.74
N GLN A 47 2.41 -15.93 -32.90
CA GLN A 47 2.12 -16.67 -31.67
C GLN A 47 1.20 -15.86 -30.75
N THR A 48 1.53 -14.58 -30.52
CA THR A 48 0.71 -13.66 -29.72
C THR A 48 -0.71 -13.51 -30.28
N LEU A 49 -0.87 -13.41 -31.60
CA LEU A 49 -2.21 -13.22 -32.21
C LEU A 49 -3.03 -14.52 -32.31
N CYS A 50 -2.38 -15.67 -32.33
CA CYS A 50 -3.05 -16.98 -32.34
C CYS A 50 -3.52 -17.41 -30.94
N GLU A 51 -2.82 -16.97 -29.88
CA GLU A 51 -3.19 -17.27 -28.51
C GLU A 51 -4.23 -16.28 -27.99
N PRO A 52 -5.47 -16.70 -27.66
CA PRO A 52 -6.56 -15.78 -27.31
C PRO A 52 -6.25 -14.89 -26.10
N GLU A 53 -5.63 -15.44 -25.06
CA GLU A 53 -5.26 -14.68 -23.84
C GLU A 53 -4.19 -13.62 -24.15
N ASP A 54 -3.18 -13.96 -24.96
CA ASP A 54 -2.11 -13.05 -25.37
C ASP A 54 -2.63 -11.93 -26.26
N ARG A 55 -3.50 -12.26 -27.21
CA ARG A 55 -4.16 -11.29 -28.07
C ARG A 55 -5.09 -10.36 -27.27
N ALA A 56 -5.86 -10.88 -26.32
CA ALA A 56 -6.71 -10.06 -25.47
C ALA A 56 -5.91 -9.09 -24.59
N PHE A 57 -4.78 -9.55 -24.07
CA PHE A 57 -3.82 -8.72 -23.35
C PHE A 57 -3.22 -7.63 -24.24
N LEU A 58 -2.80 -7.95 -25.47
CA LEU A 58 -2.33 -6.94 -26.43
C LEU A 58 -3.42 -5.89 -26.70
N ASN A 59 -4.64 -6.34 -26.98
CA ASN A 59 -5.73 -5.48 -27.41
C ASN A 59 -6.19 -4.49 -26.34
N VAL A 60 -6.00 -4.79 -25.05
CA VAL A 60 -6.41 -3.86 -23.98
C VAL A 60 -5.58 -2.57 -23.98
N PHE A 61 -4.39 -2.57 -24.59
CA PHE A 61 -3.57 -1.37 -24.78
C PHE A 61 -3.87 -0.60 -26.07
N LEU A 62 -4.79 -1.10 -26.90
CA LEU A 62 -5.29 -0.43 -28.09
C LEU A 62 -6.62 0.24 -27.77
N TYR A 63 -6.90 1.40 -28.38
CA TYR A 63 -8.22 2.01 -28.29
C TYR A 63 -9.28 1.13 -28.96
N SER A 64 -10.38 0.88 -28.25
CA SER A 64 -11.56 0.23 -28.83
C SER A 64 -12.36 1.24 -29.65
N ASP A 65 -12.60 0.94 -30.93
CA ASP A 65 -13.42 1.79 -31.81
C ASP A 65 -14.81 2.06 -31.22
N ALA A 66 -15.44 1.02 -30.67
CA ALA A 66 -16.75 1.13 -30.02
C ALA A 66 -16.74 2.04 -28.77
N TYR A 67 -15.58 2.18 -28.12
CA TYR A 67 -15.42 3.10 -26.98
C TYR A 67 -15.16 4.52 -27.46
N LEU A 68 -14.32 4.70 -28.48
CA LEU A 68 -14.03 6.01 -29.04
C LEU A 68 -15.28 6.69 -29.62
N ASP A 69 -16.22 5.94 -30.18
CA ASP A 69 -17.48 6.46 -30.70
C ASP A 69 -18.36 7.13 -29.61
N GLN A 70 -18.14 6.78 -28.35
CA GLN A 70 -18.87 7.31 -27.19
C GLN A 70 -18.18 8.52 -26.52
N LEU A 71 -16.98 8.89 -26.99
CA LEU A 71 -16.17 9.91 -26.34
C LEU A 71 -16.06 11.18 -27.18
N LYS A 72 -15.86 12.31 -26.48
CA LYS A 72 -15.53 13.61 -27.07
C LYS A 72 -14.22 14.11 -26.45
N PRO A 73 -13.26 14.61 -27.25
CA PRO A 73 -13.30 14.78 -28.70
C PRO A 73 -13.31 13.44 -29.46
N ALA A 74 -13.91 13.43 -30.66
CA ALA A 74 -14.04 12.23 -31.50
C ALA A 74 -12.73 12.00 -32.29
N VAL A 75 -11.80 11.25 -31.70
CA VAL A 75 -10.44 11.09 -32.23
C VAL A 75 -10.35 10.22 -33.49
N LYS A 76 -11.38 9.42 -33.78
CA LYS A 76 -11.43 8.56 -34.97
C LYS A 76 -11.32 9.35 -36.28
N ASN A 77 -11.94 10.52 -36.31
CA ASN A 77 -11.93 11.42 -37.47
C ASN A 77 -10.90 12.56 -37.33
N ASP A 78 -10.19 12.59 -36.20
CA ASP A 78 -9.23 13.65 -35.87
C ASP A 78 -8.08 13.08 -35.02
N PRO A 79 -7.19 12.26 -35.61
CA PRO A 79 -6.07 11.66 -34.88
C PRO A 79 -5.10 12.68 -34.27
N ALA A 80 -5.09 13.91 -34.79
CA ALA A 80 -4.33 15.03 -34.23
C ALA A 80 -4.74 15.36 -32.77
N ALA A 81 -5.94 14.96 -32.35
CA ALA A 81 -6.38 15.09 -30.96
C ALA A 81 -5.60 14.19 -29.98
N LEU A 82 -5.02 13.07 -30.45
CA LEU A 82 -4.16 12.19 -29.66
C LEU A 82 -2.69 12.63 -29.66
N VAL A 83 -2.30 13.51 -30.58
CA VAL A 83 -0.93 14.02 -30.71
C VAL A 83 -0.82 15.43 -30.15
N TYR A 84 -1.41 16.42 -30.82
CA TYR A 84 -1.20 17.84 -30.50
C TYR A 84 -2.15 18.38 -29.43
N ARG A 85 -3.40 17.87 -29.37
CA ARG A 85 -4.39 18.27 -28.35
C ARG A 85 -4.53 17.23 -27.23
N ARG A 86 -3.48 16.43 -27.01
CA ARG A 86 -3.49 15.29 -26.10
C ARG A 86 -3.91 15.65 -24.67
N ALA A 87 -3.43 16.79 -24.16
CA ALA A 87 -3.82 17.31 -22.84
C ALA A 87 -5.33 17.60 -22.75
N ASN A 88 -5.89 18.30 -23.73
CA ASN A 88 -7.31 18.63 -23.79
C ASN A 88 -8.17 17.37 -23.93
N THR A 89 -7.72 16.40 -24.73
CA THR A 89 -8.38 15.10 -24.88
C THR A 89 -8.38 14.33 -23.56
N LEU A 90 -7.25 14.27 -22.86
CA LEU A 90 -7.13 13.62 -21.55
C LEU A 90 -8.08 14.25 -20.52
N GLU A 91 -8.13 15.58 -20.46
CA GLU A 91 -9.00 16.32 -19.55
C GLU A 91 -10.48 16.09 -19.88
N ALA A 92 -10.86 16.19 -21.16
CA ALA A 92 -12.23 15.96 -21.59
C ALA A 92 -12.71 14.53 -21.26
N TRP A 93 -11.88 13.52 -21.53
CA TRP A 93 -12.21 12.13 -21.21
C TRP A 93 -12.21 11.86 -19.71
N SER A 94 -11.32 12.49 -18.95
CA SER A 94 -11.29 12.41 -17.48
C SER A 94 -12.56 13.02 -16.86
N ASN A 95 -13.08 14.11 -17.43
CA ASN A 95 -14.35 14.70 -17.01
C ASN A 95 -15.55 13.78 -17.28
N ILE A 96 -15.55 13.08 -18.42
CA ILE A 96 -16.55 12.05 -18.71
C ILE A 96 -16.45 10.92 -17.68
N GLN A 97 -15.24 10.42 -17.41
CA GLN A 97 -14.98 9.37 -16.42
C GLN A 97 -15.49 9.76 -15.03
N LYS A 98 -15.19 10.98 -14.59
CA LYS A 98 -15.65 11.50 -13.29
C LYS A 98 -17.17 11.56 -13.19
N ARG A 99 -17.84 12.03 -14.25
CA ARG A 99 -19.30 12.24 -14.23
C ARG A 99 -20.10 10.95 -14.38
N LEU A 100 -19.61 10.00 -15.17
CA LEU A 100 -20.36 8.80 -15.56
C LEU A 100 -19.84 7.52 -14.90
N PHE A 101 -19.03 7.63 -13.85
CA PHE A 101 -18.46 6.45 -13.21
C PHE A 101 -19.55 5.48 -12.71
N PRO A 102 -19.45 4.17 -13.00
CA PRO A 102 -18.45 3.50 -13.84
C PRO A 102 -18.80 3.57 -15.34
N HIS A 103 -17.94 4.20 -16.14
CA HIS A 103 -18.11 4.28 -17.60
C HIS A 103 -16.89 3.67 -18.31
N ALA A 104 -17.06 2.44 -18.78
CA ALA A 104 -16.00 1.62 -19.38
C ALA A 104 -15.26 2.33 -20.54
N PRO A 105 -15.93 3.02 -21.50
CA PRO A 105 -15.24 3.73 -22.58
C PRO A 105 -14.24 4.77 -22.09
N SER A 106 -14.64 5.64 -21.15
CA SER A 106 -13.76 6.68 -20.63
C SER A 106 -12.69 6.10 -19.71
N MET A 107 -13.01 5.10 -18.89
CA MET A 107 -12.02 4.43 -18.03
C MET A 107 -10.88 3.83 -18.84
N HIS A 108 -11.22 3.05 -19.87
CA HIS A 108 -10.25 2.41 -20.74
C HIS A 108 -9.44 3.42 -21.55
N SER A 109 -10.12 4.38 -22.18
CA SER A 109 -9.44 5.34 -23.07
C SER A 109 -8.52 6.30 -22.30
N VAL A 110 -8.88 6.71 -21.08
CA VAL A 110 -8.00 7.50 -20.19
C VAL A 110 -6.79 6.68 -19.75
N ALA A 111 -6.98 5.39 -19.44
CA ALA A 111 -5.89 4.49 -19.05
C ALA A 111 -4.88 4.30 -20.18
N VAL A 112 -5.35 4.03 -21.41
CA VAL A 112 -4.51 3.86 -22.60
C VAL A 112 -3.77 5.15 -22.95
N LEU A 113 -4.49 6.29 -22.97
CA LEU A 113 -3.91 7.59 -23.28
C LEU A 113 -2.81 7.99 -22.29
N SER A 114 -3.06 7.80 -21.00
CA SER A 114 -2.07 8.12 -19.95
C SER A 114 -0.87 7.19 -20.02
N TYR A 115 -1.09 5.90 -20.30
CA TYR A 115 -0.04 4.88 -20.38
C TYR A 115 0.97 5.17 -21.48
N TRP A 116 0.50 5.31 -22.72
CA TRP A 116 1.40 5.55 -23.85
C TRP A 116 2.11 6.89 -23.76
N TRP A 117 1.47 7.89 -23.15
CA TRP A 117 2.12 9.18 -22.91
C TRP A 117 3.20 9.10 -21.83
N ALA A 118 2.92 8.45 -20.71
CA ALA A 118 3.88 8.29 -19.63
C ALA A 118 5.11 7.51 -20.12
N LEU A 119 4.89 6.46 -20.91
CA LEU A 119 5.95 5.63 -21.45
C LEU A 119 6.79 6.38 -22.50
N ASP A 120 6.19 7.07 -23.47
CA ASP A 120 6.96 7.86 -24.45
C ASP A 120 7.79 8.96 -23.78
N ASN A 121 7.24 9.66 -22.78
CA ASN A 121 8.01 10.65 -22.02
C ASN A 121 9.22 10.03 -21.31
N GLU A 122 9.03 8.88 -20.65
CA GLU A 122 10.12 8.22 -19.93
C GLU A 122 11.19 7.66 -20.88
N GLU A 123 10.79 7.09 -22.03
CA GLU A 123 11.73 6.63 -23.06
C GLU A 123 12.52 7.79 -23.66
N ARG A 124 11.87 8.93 -23.95
CA ARG A 124 12.55 10.15 -24.42
C ARG A 124 13.59 10.61 -23.42
N GLU A 125 13.20 10.70 -22.16
CA GLU A 125 14.11 11.11 -21.09
C GLU A 125 15.28 10.13 -20.95
N LEU A 126 15.04 8.81 -21.02
CA LEU A 126 16.10 7.78 -20.97
C LEU A 126 17.07 7.90 -22.15
N ASN A 127 16.56 8.24 -23.33
CA ASN A 127 17.36 8.35 -24.56
C ASN A 127 18.00 9.74 -24.75
N GLY A 128 17.75 10.69 -23.84
CA GLY A 128 18.23 12.07 -23.98
C GLY A 128 17.56 12.85 -25.13
N GLU A 129 16.36 12.45 -25.55
CA GLU A 129 15.61 13.11 -26.61
C GLU A 129 14.98 14.42 -26.10
N ALA A 130 15.06 15.48 -26.90
CA ALA A 130 14.44 16.75 -26.57
C ALA A 130 12.91 16.62 -26.49
N THR A 131 12.32 17.21 -25.45
CA THR A 131 10.87 17.28 -25.23
C THR A 131 10.29 18.67 -25.56
N GLU A 132 11.13 19.58 -26.07
CA GLU A 132 10.71 20.93 -26.47
C GLU A 132 9.64 20.86 -27.59
N GLY A 133 8.53 21.57 -27.39
CA GLY A 133 7.39 21.57 -28.31
C GLY A 133 6.39 20.44 -28.15
N MET A 134 6.68 19.43 -27.31
CA MET A 134 5.70 18.40 -26.98
C MET A 134 4.60 18.96 -26.05
N PRO A 135 3.34 18.48 -26.18
CA PRO A 135 2.29 18.85 -25.23
C PRO A 135 2.74 18.51 -23.81
N LYS A 136 2.56 19.46 -22.88
CA LYS A 136 2.80 19.21 -21.47
C LYS A 136 1.62 18.47 -20.87
N ALA A 137 1.89 17.44 -20.08
CA ALA A 137 0.85 16.71 -19.39
C ALA A 137 0.27 17.51 -18.22
N PRO A 138 -1.05 17.44 -17.97
CA PRO A 138 -1.65 18.01 -16.79
C PRO A 138 -1.35 17.12 -15.56
N GLY A 139 -0.33 17.52 -14.79
CA GLY A 139 0.12 16.84 -13.57
C GLY A 139 0.98 15.61 -13.82
N ASP A 140 1.07 14.72 -12.83
CA ASP A 140 1.87 13.49 -12.92
C ASP A 140 1.13 12.38 -13.68
N LEU A 141 1.61 12.06 -14.89
CA LEU A 141 1.05 10.99 -15.72
C LEU A 141 1.13 9.63 -15.05
N TRP A 142 2.20 9.33 -14.30
CA TRP A 142 2.37 8.02 -13.69
C TRP A 142 1.37 7.78 -12.58
N THR A 143 1.05 8.81 -11.77
CA THR A 143 -0.08 8.75 -10.83
C THR A 143 -1.40 8.41 -11.54
N ARG A 144 -1.67 8.99 -12.71
CA ARG A 144 -2.87 8.66 -13.51
C ARG A 144 -2.84 7.24 -14.07
N VAL A 145 -1.70 6.80 -14.59
CA VAL A 145 -1.50 5.42 -15.08
C VAL A 145 -1.80 4.43 -13.96
N ILE A 146 -1.19 4.63 -12.80
CA ILE A 146 -1.36 3.78 -11.63
C ILE A 146 -2.83 3.68 -11.24
N GLY A 147 -3.51 4.81 -11.00
CA GLY A 147 -4.91 4.80 -10.58
C GLY A 147 -5.83 4.14 -11.61
N ASN A 148 -5.72 4.50 -12.89
CA ASN A 148 -6.61 4.00 -13.93
C ASN A 148 -6.41 2.50 -14.21
N TRP A 149 -5.17 2.04 -14.30
CA TRP A 149 -4.89 0.62 -14.56
C TRP A 149 -5.17 -0.25 -13.34
N ALA A 150 -4.88 0.24 -12.12
CA ALA A 150 -5.27 -0.48 -10.92
C ALA A 150 -6.80 -0.64 -10.80
N ASN A 151 -7.56 0.39 -11.18
CA ASN A 151 -9.02 0.29 -11.28
C ASN A 151 -9.45 -0.75 -12.32
N ILE A 152 -8.90 -0.74 -13.54
CA ILE A 152 -9.22 -1.75 -14.57
C ILE A 152 -8.88 -3.18 -14.09
N ILE A 153 -7.71 -3.36 -13.47
CA ILE A 153 -7.22 -4.66 -12.99
C ILE A 153 -8.09 -5.21 -11.86
N SER A 154 -8.51 -4.35 -10.93
CA SER A 154 -9.37 -4.73 -9.81
C SER A 154 -10.83 -4.91 -10.23
N ASN A 155 -11.32 -4.17 -11.22
CA ASN A 155 -12.71 -4.21 -11.67
C ASN A 155 -13.01 -5.46 -12.51
N THR A 156 -13.48 -6.51 -11.83
CA THR A 156 -13.82 -7.78 -12.48
C THR A 156 -14.97 -7.68 -13.48
N ASP A 157 -15.90 -6.73 -13.32
CA ASP A 157 -17.02 -6.57 -14.26
C ASP A 157 -16.56 -5.95 -15.57
N PHE A 158 -15.66 -4.96 -15.51
CA PHE A 158 -14.99 -4.43 -16.70
C PHE A 158 -14.25 -5.53 -17.46
N LEU A 159 -13.41 -6.31 -16.78
CA LEU A 159 -12.63 -7.36 -17.44
C LEU A 159 -13.50 -8.51 -17.98
N ARG A 160 -14.61 -8.84 -17.32
CA ARG A 160 -15.60 -9.79 -17.85
C ARG A 160 -16.30 -9.25 -19.10
N ALA A 161 -16.72 -7.99 -19.08
CA ALA A 161 -17.31 -7.34 -20.25
C ALA A 161 -16.31 -7.24 -21.40
N TRP A 162 -15.03 -6.98 -21.11
CA TRP A 162 -13.96 -7.02 -22.10
C TRP A 162 -13.74 -8.44 -22.63
N ALA A 163 -13.71 -9.46 -21.78
CA ALA A 163 -13.55 -10.85 -22.24
C ALA A 163 -14.78 -11.39 -22.98
N ALA A 164 -15.96 -10.77 -22.83
CA ALA A 164 -17.20 -11.24 -23.43
C ALA A 164 -17.10 -11.30 -24.96
N GLY A 165 -17.50 -12.44 -25.55
CA GLY A 165 -17.42 -12.68 -26.99
C GLY A 165 -16.04 -13.08 -27.51
N ARG A 166 -15.03 -13.27 -26.63
CA ARG A 166 -13.69 -13.71 -27.01
C ARG A 166 -13.44 -15.12 -26.45
N GLU A 167 -13.61 -16.13 -27.30
CA GLU A 167 -13.39 -17.53 -26.90
C GLU A 167 -11.95 -17.73 -26.37
N GLY A 168 -11.83 -18.47 -25.27
CA GLY A 168 -10.53 -18.75 -24.63
C GLY A 168 -10.00 -17.65 -23.71
N VAL A 169 -10.69 -16.51 -23.56
CA VAL A 169 -10.22 -15.42 -22.69
C VAL A 169 -10.81 -15.52 -21.28
N ASN A 170 -9.96 -15.72 -20.28
CA ASN A 170 -10.36 -15.68 -18.87
C ASN A 170 -10.06 -14.31 -18.23
N ALA A 171 -11.08 -13.63 -17.71
CA ALA A 171 -10.94 -12.30 -17.10
C ALA A 171 -9.98 -12.27 -15.89
N GLY A 172 -9.96 -13.33 -15.07
CA GLY A 172 -9.06 -13.44 -13.93
C GLY A 172 -7.60 -13.60 -14.36
N ARG A 173 -7.33 -14.43 -15.36
CA ARG A 173 -5.98 -14.56 -15.95
C ARG A 173 -5.52 -13.27 -16.61
N LEU A 174 -6.41 -12.58 -17.33
CA LEU A 174 -6.12 -11.27 -17.92
C LEU A 174 -5.79 -10.23 -16.84
N SER A 175 -6.53 -10.20 -15.73
CA SER A 175 -6.23 -9.36 -14.55
C SER A 175 -4.83 -9.62 -14.03
N SER A 176 -4.49 -10.89 -13.75
CA SER A 176 -3.16 -11.26 -13.24
C SER A 176 -2.04 -10.93 -14.22
N LYS A 177 -2.27 -11.12 -15.52
CA LYS A 177 -1.29 -10.81 -16.56
C LYS A 177 -1.05 -9.31 -16.67
N LEU A 178 -2.10 -8.49 -16.57
CA LEU A 178 -1.99 -7.03 -16.52
C LEU A 178 -1.25 -6.55 -15.27
N GLU A 179 -1.57 -7.11 -14.11
CA GLU A 179 -0.85 -6.77 -12.87
C GLU A 179 0.64 -7.09 -12.97
N MET A 180 0.98 -8.29 -13.47
CA MET A 180 2.37 -8.69 -13.68
C MET A 180 3.10 -7.78 -14.66
N HIS A 181 2.44 -7.39 -15.76
CA HIS A 181 3.00 -6.45 -16.74
C HIS A 181 3.39 -5.12 -16.10
N PHE A 182 2.50 -4.51 -15.31
CA PHE A 182 2.79 -3.24 -14.66
C PHE A 182 3.86 -3.35 -13.58
N LYS A 183 3.89 -4.45 -12.81
CA LYS A 183 4.98 -4.71 -11.86
C LYS A 183 6.33 -4.76 -12.57
N ASN A 184 6.44 -5.61 -13.59
CA ASN A 184 7.67 -5.77 -14.38
C ASN A 184 8.06 -4.47 -15.08
N LEU A 185 7.10 -3.71 -15.61
CA LEU A 185 7.35 -2.44 -16.27
C LEU A 185 8.00 -1.44 -15.30
N LEU A 186 7.41 -1.23 -14.12
CA LEU A 186 7.91 -0.27 -13.14
C LEU A 186 9.27 -0.70 -12.57
N GLU A 187 9.47 -2.00 -12.33
CA GLU A 187 10.77 -2.56 -11.93
C GLU A 187 11.85 -2.34 -13.01
N ASN A 188 11.52 -2.60 -14.27
CA ASN A 188 12.45 -2.40 -15.39
C ASN A 188 12.79 -0.93 -15.58
N LEU A 189 11.82 -0.01 -15.41
CA LEU A 189 12.07 1.43 -15.47
C LEU A 189 12.96 1.90 -14.32
N ALA A 190 12.74 1.40 -13.09
CA ALA A 190 13.63 1.66 -11.96
C ALA A 190 15.06 1.18 -12.25
N LYS A 191 15.21 -0.03 -12.78
CA LYS A 191 16.50 -0.62 -13.16
C LYS A 191 17.21 0.20 -14.23
N ARG A 192 16.53 0.54 -15.34
CA ARG A 192 17.11 1.34 -16.43
C ARG A 192 17.51 2.74 -15.97
N ASN A 193 16.74 3.35 -15.08
CA ASN A 193 17.09 4.64 -14.49
C ASN A 193 18.36 4.57 -13.63
N ARG A 194 18.52 3.50 -12.84
CA ARG A 194 19.75 3.25 -12.08
C ARG A 194 20.95 3.03 -13.00
N GLU A 195 20.79 2.23 -14.05
CA GLU A 195 21.84 1.98 -15.05
C GLU A 195 22.26 3.26 -15.80
N ALA A 196 21.33 4.21 -15.96
CA ALA A 196 21.59 5.55 -16.51
C ALA A 196 22.16 6.54 -15.47
N GLY A 197 22.44 6.13 -14.23
CA GLY A 197 22.98 6.98 -13.16
C GLY A 197 21.96 7.94 -12.52
N ARG A 198 20.66 7.72 -12.72
CA ARG A 198 19.57 8.58 -12.23
C ARG A 198 18.91 7.99 -10.99
N GLU A 199 19.63 7.96 -9.87
CA GLU A 199 19.18 7.24 -8.65
C GLU A 199 17.86 7.79 -8.09
N GLU A 200 17.69 9.11 -8.02
CA GLU A 200 16.43 9.74 -7.56
C GLU A 200 15.23 9.26 -8.39
N ARG A 201 15.42 9.14 -9.70
CA ARG A 201 14.37 8.65 -10.60
C ARG A 201 14.11 7.16 -10.43
N ALA A 202 15.15 6.37 -10.16
CA ALA A 202 15.02 4.94 -9.86
C ALA A 202 14.21 4.70 -8.59
N GLU A 203 14.46 5.46 -7.52
CA GLU A 203 13.68 5.39 -6.28
C GLU A 203 12.23 5.83 -6.50
N LEU A 204 11.99 6.88 -7.28
CA LEU A 204 10.63 7.28 -7.64
C LEU A 204 9.84 6.16 -8.35
N PHE A 205 10.49 5.35 -9.18
CA PHE A 205 9.83 4.20 -9.81
C PHE A 205 9.57 3.03 -8.85
N LYS A 206 10.40 2.84 -7.82
CA LYS A 206 10.08 1.90 -6.74
C LYS A 206 8.87 2.37 -5.94
N ASP A 207 8.79 3.65 -5.61
CA ASP A 207 7.63 4.23 -4.93
C ASP A 207 6.35 4.09 -5.77
N ARG A 208 6.47 4.27 -7.09
CA ARG A 208 5.36 4.06 -8.03
C ARG A 208 4.93 2.60 -8.09
N LEU A 209 5.86 1.64 -8.09
CA LEU A 209 5.55 0.21 -8.01
C LEU A 209 4.79 -0.10 -6.73
N LEU A 210 5.29 0.39 -5.60
CA LEU A 210 4.68 0.23 -4.30
C LEU A 210 3.22 0.75 -4.32
N ARG A 211 3.03 1.99 -4.79
CA ARG A 211 1.70 2.62 -4.92
C ARG A 211 0.77 1.87 -5.86
N PHE A 212 1.30 1.32 -6.96
CA PHE A 212 0.52 0.50 -7.89
C PHE A 212 -0.06 -0.75 -7.23
N VAL A 213 0.76 -1.47 -6.45
CA VAL A 213 0.32 -2.66 -5.72
C VAL A 213 -0.77 -2.30 -4.72
N THR A 214 -0.61 -1.19 -3.98
CA THR A 214 -1.63 -0.70 -3.04
C THR A 214 -2.95 -0.42 -3.72
N GLU A 215 -2.91 0.25 -4.87
CA GLU A 215 -4.11 0.64 -5.58
C GLU A 215 -4.89 -0.58 -6.06
N VAL A 216 -4.19 -1.61 -6.55
CA VAL A 216 -4.80 -2.87 -6.96
C VAL A 216 -5.42 -3.59 -5.77
N ASP A 217 -4.69 -3.71 -4.66
CA ASP A 217 -5.16 -4.43 -3.45
C ASP A 217 -6.29 -3.71 -2.74
N THR A 218 -6.25 -2.37 -2.70
CA THR A 218 -7.33 -1.53 -2.17
C THR A 218 -8.58 -1.67 -3.03
N GLY A 219 -8.44 -1.59 -4.36
CA GLY A 219 -9.55 -1.80 -5.29
C GLY A 219 -10.19 -3.17 -5.15
N ARG A 220 -9.39 -4.24 -5.00
CA ARG A 220 -9.89 -5.60 -4.75
C ARG A 220 -10.59 -5.73 -3.40
N SER A 221 -10.07 -5.08 -2.37
CA SER A 221 -10.65 -5.09 -1.02
C SER A 221 -12.01 -4.39 -1.00
N LEU A 222 -12.17 -3.26 -1.69
CA LEU A 222 -13.45 -2.56 -1.85
C LEU A 222 -14.52 -3.46 -2.48
N ILE A 223 -14.17 -4.16 -3.56
CA ILE A 223 -15.07 -5.10 -4.25
C ILE A 223 -15.40 -6.29 -3.35
N LYS A 224 -14.40 -6.85 -2.65
CA LYS A 224 -14.59 -7.98 -1.72
C LYS A 224 -15.57 -7.62 -0.61
N GLN A 225 -15.46 -6.41 -0.06
CA GLN A 225 -16.35 -5.88 0.96
C GLN A 225 -17.70 -5.40 0.41
N ARG A 226 -17.91 -5.47 -0.91
CA ARG A 226 -19.16 -5.15 -1.60
C ARG A 226 -19.67 -3.74 -1.30
N LEU A 227 -18.76 -2.80 -1.05
CA LEU A 227 -19.09 -1.42 -0.72
C LEU A 227 -19.62 -0.68 -1.95
N LYS A 228 -20.64 0.14 -1.74
CA LYS A 228 -21.33 0.88 -2.80
C LYS A 228 -21.42 2.35 -2.49
N VAL A 229 -21.40 3.17 -3.53
CA VAL A 229 -21.69 4.61 -3.45
C VAL A 229 -22.75 4.97 -4.46
N ASN A 230 -23.46 6.06 -4.19
CA ASN A 230 -24.42 6.61 -5.14
C ASN A 230 -23.69 7.57 -6.08
N VAL A 231 -23.76 7.31 -7.38
CA VAL A 231 -23.30 8.22 -8.43
C VAL A 231 -24.53 8.65 -9.22
N GLY A 232 -24.98 9.88 -8.97
CA GLY A 232 -26.27 10.34 -9.45
C GLY A 232 -27.41 9.53 -8.84
N ILE A 233 -28.15 8.80 -9.68
CA ILE A 233 -29.28 7.94 -9.27
C ILE A 233 -28.91 6.46 -9.15
N GLU A 234 -27.70 6.08 -9.54
CA GLU A 234 -27.26 4.68 -9.57
C GLU A 234 -26.40 4.35 -8.35
N SER A 235 -26.58 3.14 -7.80
CA SER A 235 -25.74 2.60 -6.75
C SER A 235 -24.67 1.70 -7.36
N VAL A 236 -23.42 2.12 -7.27
CA VAL A 236 -22.28 1.51 -7.97
C VAL A 236 -21.30 0.92 -6.98
N TYR A 237 -20.71 -0.23 -7.32
CA TYR A 237 -19.66 -0.82 -6.51
C TYR A 237 -18.38 0.01 -6.60
N LEU A 238 -17.77 0.27 -5.45
CA LEU A 238 -16.46 0.91 -5.39
C LEU A 238 -15.39 -0.02 -5.95
N CYS A 239 -14.57 0.52 -6.85
CA CYS A 239 -13.39 -0.13 -7.40
C CYS A 239 -12.30 0.90 -7.66
N GLY A 240 -11.04 0.45 -7.71
CA GLY A 240 -9.85 1.31 -7.68
C GLY A 240 -9.46 1.75 -6.27
N GLY A 241 -8.17 2.09 -6.08
CA GLY A 241 -7.67 2.56 -4.79
C GLY A 241 -7.84 4.06 -4.60
N LYS A 242 -7.16 4.58 -3.57
CA LYS A 242 -7.22 5.99 -3.16
C LYS A 242 -6.97 6.96 -4.30
N VAL A 243 -5.89 6.75 -5.07
CA VAL A 243 -5.46 7.64 -6.17
C VAL A 243 -6.55 7.75 -7.22
N PHE A 244 -7.11 6.60 -7.60
CA PHE A 244 -8.17 6.58 -8.59
C PHE A 244 -9.42 7.29 -8.06
N LEU A 245 -9.86 6.94 -6.85
CA LEU A 245 -11.05 7.50 -6.22
C LEU A 245 -10.95 9.02 -6.01
N GLU A 246 -9.78 9.52 -5.64
CA GLU A 246 -9.50 10.95 -5.54
C GLU A 246 -9.64 11.64 -6.90
N SER A 247 -9.09 11.04 -7.96
CA SER A 247 -9.12 11.61 -9.31
C SER A 247 -10.54 11.77 -9.88
N ILE A 248 -11.47 10.89 -9.46
CA ILE A 248 -12.89 10.96 -9.85
C ILE A 248 -13.77 11.62 -8.78
N GLY A 249 -13.19 12.10 -7.67
CA GLY A 249 -13.93 12.77 -6.60
C GLY A 249 -14.87 11.87 -5.80
N LEU A 250 -14.54 10.58 -5.67
CA LEU A 250 -15.30 9.60 -4.88
C LEU A 250 -14.56 9.13 -3.62
N LEU A 251 -13.39 9.69 -3.30
CA LEU A 251 -12.60 9.30 -2.13
C LEU A 251 -13.37 9.51 -0.82
N ASP A 252 -13.94 10.70 -0.61
CA ASP A 252 -14.67 11.02 0.62
C ASP A 252 -15.87 10.09 0.82
N ALA A 253 -16.65 9.87 -0.25
CA ALA A 253 -17.78 8.93 -0.23
C ALA A 253 -17.34 7.49 0.07
N ALA A 254 -16.17 7.06 -0.42
CA ALA A 254 -15.61 5.75 -0.11
C ALA A 254 -15.16 5.65 1.36
N VAL A 255 -14.52 6.69 1.90
CA VAL A 255 -14.12 6.77 3.31
C VAL A 255 -15.36 6.72 4.22
N ASP A 256 -16.41 7.47 3.90
CA ASP A 256 -17.67 7.47 4.65
C ASP A 256 -18.37 6.11 4.62
N GLU A 257 -18.37 5.43 3.47
CA GLU A 257 -18.95 4.09 3.34
C GLU A 257 -18.15 3.05 4.15
N VAL A 258 -16.82 3.11 4.11
CA VAL A 258 -15.95 2.24 4.93
C VAL A 258 -16.16 2.53 6.42
N GLY A 259 -16.29 3.80 6.81
CA GLY A 259 -16.59 4.21 8.18
C GLY A 259 -17.91 3.62 8.68
N ARG A 260 -18.98 3.76 7.90
CA ARG A 260 -20.30 3.16 8.23
C ARG A 260 -20.24 1.64 8.31
N ALA A 261 -19.50 0.98 7.41
CA ALA A 261 -19.32 -0.46 7.46
C ALA A 261 -18.55 -0.91 8.73
N LEU A 262 -17.53 -0.14 9.14
CA LEU A 262 -16.79 -0.37 10.39
C LEU A 262 -17.62 -0.12 11.65
N GLU A 263 -18.54 0.83 11.63
CA GLU A 263 -19.47 1.04 12.74
C GLU A 263 -20.42 -0.17 12.90
N ALA A 264 -20.81 -0.79 11.79
CA ALA A 264 -21.64 -1.99 11.79
C ALA A 264 -20.87 -3.25 12.23
N ASP A 265 -19.61 -3.41 11.82
CA ASP A 265 -18.72 -4.48 12.28
C ASP A 265 -17.32 -3.95 12.70
N PRO A 266 -17.16 -3.50 13.96
CA PRO A 266 -15.89 -2.95 14.45
C PRO A 266 -14.75 -3.96 14.55
N LYS A 267 -15.02 -5.26 14.37
CA LYS A 267 -14.02 -6.33 14.46
C LYS A 267 -13.53 -6.81 13.10
N ASP A 268 -14.09 -6.31 12.00
CA ASP A 268 -13.62 -6.66 10.65
C ASP A 268 -12.23 -6.05 10.38
N GLU A 269 -11.20 -6.90 10.47
CA GLU A 269 -9.81 -6.53 10.19
C GLU A 269 -9.60 -6.11 8.72
N GLY A 270 -10.39 -6.64 7.79
CA GLY A 270 -10.37 -6.25 6.38
C GLY A 270 -10.86 -4.82 6.19
N LEU A 271 -11.93 -4.42 6.87
CA LEU A 271 -12.42 -3.04 6.83
C LEU A 271 -11.46 -2.07 7.55
N LYS A 272 -10.81 -2.49 8.65
CA LYS A 272 -9.79 -1.66 9.32
C LYS A 272 -8.59 -1.42 8.42
N SER A 273 -8.12 -2.47 7.75
CA SER A 273 -7.03 -2.38 6.78
C SER A 273 -7.42 -1.46 5.60
N LEU A 274 -8.65 -1.60 5.10
CA LEU A 274 -9.16 -0.77 4.02
C LEU A 274 -9.27 0.72 4.41
N ALA A 275 -9.78 1.02 5.60
CA ALA A 275 -9.84 2.39 6.13
C ALA A 275 -8.44 3.03 6.21
N LEU A 276 -7.45 2.24 6.61
CA LEU A 276 -6.07 2.69 6.67
C LEU A 276 -5.50 2.96 5.27
N SER A 277 -5.75 2.08 4.30
CA SER A 277 -5.30 2.25 2.90
C SER A 277 -5.90 3.47 2.21
N LEU A 278 -7.14 3.84 2.54
CA LEU A 278 -7.80 5.04 2.00
C LEU A 278 -7.42 6.33 2.73
N SER A 279 -6.88 6.23 3.96
CA SER A 279 -6.46 7.39 4.75
C SER A 279 -5.24 8.11 4.15
N GLU A 280 -4.90 9.27 4.70
CA GLU A 280 -3.64 9.96 4.40
C GLU A 280 -2.39 9.11 4.69
N PHE A 281 -2.51 8.12 5.58
CA PHE A 281 -1.41 7.25 5.99
C PHE A 281 -1.31 5.93 5.21
N GLY A 282 -2.13 5.72 4.17
CA GLY A 282 -2.09 4.51 3.34
C GLY A 282 -0.69 4.12 2.83
N PRO A 283 0.13 5.06 2.32
CA PRO A 283 1.50 4.75 1.90
C PRO A 283 2.39 4.21 3.03
N ILE A 284 2.27 4.79 4.22
CA ILE A 284 3.03 4.40 5.42
C ILE A 284 2.59 3.00 5.89
N ALA A 285 1.28 2.74 5.90
CA ALA A 285 0.73 1.44 6.27
C ALA A 285 1.18 0.29 5.35
N LEU A 286 1.48 0.60 4.11
CA LEU A 286 1.96 -0.37 3.14
C LEU A 286 3.48 -0.58 3.23
N MET A 287 4.27 0.47 3.45
CA MET A 287 5.70 0.32 3.79
C MET A 287 5.87 -0.60 5.01
N MET A 288 4.99 -0.44 6.00
CA MET A 288 4.86 -1.35 7.15
C MET A 288 4.60 -2.80 6.73
N GLN A 289 3.66 -3.06 5.82
CA GLN A 289 3.37 -4.42 5.33
C GLN A 289 4.56 -5.04 4.58
N ASN A 290 5.30 -4.23 3.83
CA ASN A 290 6.48 -4.67 3.08
C ASN A 290 7.76 -4.73 3.93
N LYS A 291 7.63 -4.56 5.25
CA LYS A 291 8.74 -4.55 6.22
C LYS A 291 9.78 -3.45 5.98
N ASP A 292 9.44 -2.44 5.18
CA ASP A 292 10.26 -1.23 5.02
C ASP A 292 9.94 -0.24 6.13
N TYR A 293 10.26 -0.65 7.36
CA TYR A 293 10.01 0.16 8.54
C TYR A 293 10.89 1.41 8.60
N GLY A 294 12.00 1.43 7.85
CA GLY A 294 12.88 2.59 7.72
C GLY A 294 12.18 3.73 6.99
N ALA A 295 11.77 3.48 5.74
CA ALA A 295 11.04 4.45 4.94
C ALA A 295 9.71 4.88 5.59
N ALA A 296 9.02 3.94 6.24
CA ALA A 296 7.80 4.24 6.99
C ALA A 296 8.04 5.29 8.10
N LEU A 297 9.12 5.14 8.87
CA LEU A 297 9.46 6.08 9.94
C LEU A 297 9.89 7.45 9.41
N GLU A 298 10.62 7.50 8.29
CA GLU A 298 11.02 8.76 7.67
C GLU A 298 9.81 9.57 7.18
N LEU A 299 8.84 8.92 6.53
CA LEU A 299 7.59 9.58 6.14
C LEU A 299 6.78 10.05 7.36
N LEU A 300 6.71 9.24 8.42
CA LEU A 300 6.06 9.63 9.67
C LEU A 300 6.75 10.83 10.33
N ASP A 301 8.07 10.93 10.26
CA ASP A 301 8.85 12.04 10.78
C ASP A 301 8.68 13.32 9.95
N ALA A 302 8.41 13.19 8.66
CA ALA A 302 8.13 14.30 7.74
C ALA A 302 6.70 14.87 7.87
N LEU A 303 5.76 14.17 8.53
CA LEU A 303 4.41 14.66 8.74
C LEU A 303 4.37 15.97 9.56
N SER A 304 3.33 16.78 9.35
CA SER A 304 3.07 17.96 10.17
C SER A 304 2.81 17.58 11.64
N GLU A 305 3.02 18.52 12.57
CA GLU A 305 2.80 18.29 14.01
C GLU A 305 1.34 18.00 14.37
N GLU A 306 0.39 18.37 13.50
CA GLU A 306 -1.03 18.05 13.61
C GLU A 306 -1.28 16.60 13.18
N GLN A 307 -0.80 16.20 12.00
CA GLN A 307 -0.92 14.83 11.48
C GLN A 307 -0.22 13.80 12.38
N LYS A 308 0.93 14.14 12.97
CA LYS A 308 1.66 13.27 13.91
C LYS A 308 0.86 12.92 15.16
N LYS A 309 -0.11 13.76 15.55
CA LYS A 309 -0.97 13.53 16.72
C LYS A 309 -2.22 12.72 16.40
N GLU A 310 -2.51 12.48 15.13
CA GLU A 310 -3.64 11.66 14.74
C GLU A 310 -3.42 10.20 15.16
N GLY A 311 -4.49 9.56 15.66
CA GLY A 311 -4.41 8.19 16.16
C GLY A 311 -3.91 7.19 15.11
N GLY A 312 -4.15 7.44 13.81
CA GLY A 312 -3.62 6.66 12.69
C GLY A 312 -2.09 6.73 12.60
N ALA A 313 -1.53 7.93 12.52
CA ALA A 313 -0.08 8.17 12.49
C ALA A 313 0.62 7.62 13.74
N VAL A 314 0.03 7.83 14.92
CA VAL A 314 0.59 7.33 16.19
C VAL A 314 0.66 5.81 16.18
N ARG A 315 -0.40 5.11 15.76
CA ARG A 315 -0.40 3.63 15.68
C ARG A 315 0.65 3.11 14.71
N LEU A 316 0.76 3.74 13.53
CA LEU A 316 1.76 3.36 12.53
C LEU A 316 3.18 3.60 13.02
N ALA A 317 3.46 4.74 13.65
CA ALA A 317 4.78 5.06 14.21
C ALA A 317 5.18 4.11 15.34
N VAL A 318 4.22 3.74 16.20
CA VAL A 318 4.44 2.75 17.26
C VAL A 318 4.75 1.38 16.63
N GLY A 319 3.93 0.93 15.68
CA GLY A 319 4.15 -0.34 14.97
C GLY A 319 5.52 -0.39 14.27
N ALA A 320 5.88 0.67 13.54
CA ALA A 320 7.15 0.77 12.80
C ALA A 320 8.35 0.69 13.74
N CYS A 321 8.32 1.45 14.84
CA CYS A 321 9.36 1.40 15.86
C CYS A 321 9.47 0.03 16.54
N LEU A 322 8.35 -0.65 16.81
CA LEU A 322 8.35 -1.96 17.43
C LEU A 322 8.98 -3.02 16.52
N GLU A 323 8.55 -3.08 15.26
CA GLU A 323 9.02 -4.10 14.31
C GLU A 323 10.44 -3.80 13.80
N LYS A 324 10.80 -2.54 13.58
CA LYS A 324 12.20 -2.18 13.29
C LYS A 324 13.10 -2.50 14.49
N GLY A 325 12.64 -2.19 15.71
CA GLY A 325 13.38 -2.53 16.93
C GLY A 325 13.57 -4.03 17.10
N ARG A 326 12.56 -4.84 16.73
CA ARG A 326 12.68 -6.31 16.65
C ARG A 326 13.79 -6.72 15.70
N MET A 327 13.84 -6.16 14.49
CA MET A 327 14.89 -6.49 13.51
C MET A 327 16.30 -6.19 14.02
N HIS A 328 16.50 -5.03 14.66
CA HIS A 328 17.79 -4.69 15.30
C HIS A 328 18.11 -5.64 16.46
N PHE A 329 17.12 -6.02 17.26
CA PHE A 329 17.30 -6.99 18.35
C PHE A 329 17.72 -8.37 17.84
N GLU A 330 17.07 -8.87 16.78
CA GLU A 330 17.43 -10.13 16.11
C GLU A 330 18.84 -10.08 15.49
N ALA A 331 19.29 -8.90 15.07
CA ALA A 331 20.65 -8.64 14.59
C ALA A 331 21.69 -8.45 15.72
N ASN A 332 21.30 -8.58 17.00
CA ASN A 332 22.09 -8.27 18.21
C ASN A 332 22.52 -6.80 18.35
N ASP A 333 21.85 -5.89 17.65
CA ASP A 333 22.03 -4.45 17.74
C ASP A 333 21.08 -3.87 18.80
N PHE A 334 21.42 -4.13 20.06
CA PHE A 334 20.51 -3.89 21.18
C PHE A 334 20.26 -2.40 21.46
N ASP A 335 21.26 -1.55 21.26
CA ASP A 335 21.17 -0.11 21.58
C ASP A 335 20.11 0.57 20.67
N GLU A 336 20.16 0.28 19.38
CA GLU A 336 19.24 0.77 18.36
C GLU A 336 17.83 0.19 18.56
N ALA A 337 17.72 -1.09 18.93
CA ALA A 337 16.45 -1.70 19.29
C ALA A 337 15.78 -0.98 20.48
N PHE A 338 16.54 -0.72 21.56
CA PHE A 338 16.03 0.00 22.73
C PHE A 338 15.68 1.45 22.42
N ALA A 339 16.45 2.14 21.57
CA ALA A 339 16.15 3.50 21.15
C ALA A 339 14.81 3.60 20.41
N LEU A 340 14.55 2.68 19.48
CA LEU A 340 13.30 2.59 18.72
C LEU A 340 12.11 2.28 19.63
N TRP A 341 12.25 1.34 20.55
CA TRP A 341 11.19 1.01 21.49
C TRP A 341 10.90 2.13 22.50
N LYS A 342 11.92 2.86 22.93
CA LYS A 342 11.75 4.07 23.76
C LYS A 342 10.98 5.16 23.00
N ARG A 343 11.25 5.31 21.70
CA ARG A 343 10.49 6.21 20.81
C ARG A 343 9.02 5.79 20.73
N ALA A 344 8.73 4.50 20.52
CA ALA A 344 7.35 3.97 20.55
C ALA A 344 6.63 4.28 21.87
N ALA A 345 7.30 4.07 23.01
CA ALA A 345 6.73 4.34 24.33
C ALA A 345 6.43 5.82 24.59
N LYS A 346 7.25 6.72 24.03
CA LYS A 346 7.00 8.16 24.09
C LYS A 346 5.75 8.54 23.27
N SER A 347 5.58 7.96 22.08
CA SER A 347 4.42 8.20 21.21
C SER A 347 3.10 7.71 21.83
N CYS A 348 3.10 6.65 22.64
CA CYS A 348 1.93 6.20 23.40
C CYS A 348 1.62 7.03 24.66
N GLY A 349 2.39 8.09 24.97
CA GLY A 349 2.20 8.88 26.19
C GLY A 349 2.64 8.19 27.49
N LEU A 350 3.25 7.00 27.42
CA LEU A 350 3.73 6.24 28.58
C LEU A 350 5.03 6.80 29.20
N GLY A 351 5.66 7.77 28.54
CA GLY A 351 6.80 8.51 29.07
C GLY A 351 6.47 9.55 30.14
N ALA A 352 5.20 9.92 30.32
CA ALA A 352 4.80 11.06 31.15
C ALA A 352 3.64 10.78 32.11
N ARG A 353 3.64 9.65 32.82
CA ARG A 353 2.89 9.59 34.10
C ARG A 353 3.63 10.44 35.12
N LYS A 354 3.25 11.73 35.24
CA LYS A 354 3.58 12.54 36.41
C LYS A 354 3.10 11.78 37.65
N ALA A 355 4.00 11.62 38.62
CA ALA A 355 3.70 11.00 39.90
C ALA A 355 2.42 11.62 40.49
N ARG A 356 1.50 10.76 40.94
CA ARG A 356 0.29 11.16 41.65
C ARG A 356 0.70 12.06 42.83
N PRO A 357 0.13 13.27 42.99
CA PRO A 357 0.40 14.06 44.19
C PRO A 357 -0.14 13.30 45.40
N SER A 358 0.71 13.10 46.40
CA SER A 358 0.32 12.54 47.69
C SER A 358 -0.72 13.46 48.36
N ALA A 359 -1.79 12.85 48.86
CA ALA A 359 -2.86 13.57 49.55
C ALA A 359 -2.32 14.33 50.79
N PRO A 360 -2.85 15.51 51.12
CA PRO A 360 -2.38 16.28 52.27
C PRO A 360 -2.80 15.63 53.59
N LYS A 361 -1.84 15.42 54.49
CA LYS A 361 -2.06 14.91 55.85
C LYS A 361 -2.78 15.97 56.70
N THR A 362 -4.07 15.79 56.94
CA THR A 362 -4.79 16.51 58.00
C THR A 362 -4.47 15.90 59.36
N LYS A 363 -3.96 16.73 60.28
CA LYS A 363 -3.75 16.42 61.70
C LYS A 363 -5.09 16.31 62.43
N ALA A 364 -5.24 15.30 63.30
CA ALA A 364 -6.25 15.26 64.36
C ALA A 364 -5.57 14.89 65.71
N PRO A 365 -6.14 15.29 66.87
CA PRO A 365 -5.44 15.50 68.15
C PRO A 365 -5.39 14.25 69.06
N PRO A 366 -4.66 14.29 70.21
CA PRO A 366 -4.15 13.09 70.89
C PRO A 366 -5.00 12.61 72.07
N ALA A 367 -5.02 11.28 72.31
CA ALA A 367 -4.98 10.56 73.61
C ALA A 367 -5.22 9.04 73.40
N PRO A 368 -4.95 8.15 74.37
CA PRO A 368 -3.72 7.96 75.16
C PRO A 368 -3.17 6.52 75.04
N GLU A 369 -2.05 6.29 75.72
CA GLU A 369 -1.11 5.16 75.67
C GLU A 369 -1.72 3.74 75.74
N ALA A 370 -1.28 2.88 74.81
CA ALA A 370 -1.09 1.46 75.04
C ALA A 370 0.11 0.98 74.20
N GLN A 371 0.88 0.05 74.77
CA GLN A 371 2.29 -0.25 74.49
C GLN A 371 2.59 -0.80 73.07
N ILE A 372 3.78 -0.42 72.60
CA ILE A 372 4.45 -0.75 71.33
C ILE A 372 4.92 -2.22 71.32
N PRO A 373 4.99 -2.89 70.15
CA PRO A 373 6.25 -3.57 69.85
C PRO A 373 6.80 -3.24 68.45
N ALA A 374 8.08 -2.85 68.45
CA ALA A 374 9.15 -2.80 67.43
C ALA A 374 8.80 -2.54 65.93
N PRO A 375 9.62 -1.75 65.22
CA PRO A 375 9.41 -1.46 63.81
C PRO A 375 9.54 -2.73 62.97
N LYS A 376 8.49 -3.07 62.21
CA LYS A 376 8.58 -4.06 61.13
C LYS A 376 9.55 -3.53 60.07
N PRO A 377 10.35 -4.40 59.43
CA PRO A 377 11.18 -4.00 58.30
C PRO A 377 10.29 -3.44 57.20
N GLU A 378 10.63 -2.27 56.67
CA GLU A 378 10.03 -1.71 55.47
C GLU A 378 10.03 -2.79 54.38
N ARG A 379 8.85 -3.02 53.76
CA ARG A 379 8.69 -4.00 52.70
C ARG A 379 9.70 -3.71 51.59
N SER A 380 10.55 -4.69 51.29
CA SER A 380 11.55 -4.68 50.22
C SER A 380 10.97 -4.31 48.84
N ASP A 381 9.65 -4.40 48.67
CA ASP A 381 8.95 -4.07 47.44
C ASP A 381 9.00 -2.57 47.07
N GLU A 382 9.00 -1.66 48.05
CA GLU A 382 9.02 -0.21 47.76
C GLU A 382 10.42 0.31 47.41
N ALA A 383 11.46 -0.25 48.04
CA ALA A 383 12.85 0.02 47.69
C ALA A 383 13.22 -0.57 46.32
N LEU A 384 12.67 -1.75 45.97
CA LEU A 384 12.79 -2.37 44.65
C LEU A 384 12.07 -1.54 43.58
N ILE A 385 10.89 -0.99 43.89
CA ILE A 385 10.16 -0.05 43.02
C ILE A 385 10.97 1.23 42.77
N ALA A 386 11.60 1.80 43.80
CA ALA A 386 12.46 2.97 43.65
C ALA A 386 13.70 2.67 42.79
N ARG A 387 14.24 1.44 42.87
CA ARG A 387 15.38 0.98 42.06
C ARG A 387 15.01 0.72 40.60
N LEU A 388 13.91 0.01 40.34
CA LEU A 388 13.36 -0.27 39.00
C LEU A 388 12.86 0.98 38.26
N ILE A 389 12.48 2.04 39.00
CA ILE A 389 12.13 3.35 38.43
C ILE A 389 13.39 4.19 38.08
N SER A 390 14.54 3.87 38.69
CA SER A 390 15.78 4.62 38.54
C SER A 390 16.66 4.17 37.37
N ASP A 391 16.49 2.94 36.87
CA ASP A 391 17.18 2.46 35.67
C ASP A 391 16.38 2.81 34.39
N PRO A 392 16.92 3.65 33.49
CA PRO A 392 16.25 4.04 32.26
C PRO A 392 15.87 2.86 31.36
N ASN A 393 16.63 1.76 31.41
CA ASN A 393 16.44 0.59 30.54
C ASN A 393 15.31 -0.31 31.06
N GLU A 394 15.20 -0.47 32.38
CA GLU A 394 14.12 -1.25 33.01
C GLU A 394 12.75 -0.54 32.93
N ARG A 395 12.74 0.80 32.88
CA ARG A 395 11.52 1.59 32.66
C ARG A 395 11.02 1.53 31.22
N VAL A 396 11.94 1.44 30.25
CA VAL A 396 11.60 1.15 28.84
C VAL A 396 11.00 -0.26 28.73
N PHE A 397 11.56 -1.25 29.43
CA PHE A 397 11.08 -2.64 29.46
C PHE A 397 9.61 -2.78 29.90
N ILE A 398 9.20 -2.16 31.01
CA ILE A 398 7.81 -2.23 31.50
C ILE A 398 6.84 -1.55 30.51
N ASN A 399 7.27 -0.43 29.93
CA ASN A 399 6.47 0.30 28.95
C ASN A 399 6.33 -0.48 27.64
N VAL A 400 7.37 -1.15 27.17
CA VAL A 400 7.35 -1.98 25.94
C VAL A 400 6.43 -3.19 26.10
N LEU A 401 6.50 -3.90 27.23
CA LEU A 401 5.57 -5.00 27.54
C LEU A 401 4.12 -4.52 27.64
N PHE A 402 3.89 -3.34 28.20
CA PHE A 402 2.55 -2.75 28.28
C PHE A 402 2.02 -2.37 26.89
N ILE A 403 2.87 -1.81 26.02
CA ILE A 403 2.50 -1.44 24.64
C ILE A 403 2.21 -2.70 23.83
N MET A 404 3.12 -3.68 23.83
CA MET A 404 2.98 -4.91 23.05
C MET A 404 1.75 -5.74 23.45
N SER A 405 1.37 -5.75 24.73
CA SER A 405 0.14 -6.39 25.20
C SER A 405 -1.14 -5.62 24.85
N SER A 406 -1.05 -4.31 24.59
CA SER A 406 -2.19 -3.44 24.26
C SER A 406 -2.44 -3.26 22.75
N VAL A 407 -1.45 -3.54 21.89
CA VAL A 407 -1.53 -3.31 20.44
C VAL A 407 -1.99 -4.56 19.66
N GLY A 408 -2.14 -5.72 20.31
CA GLY A 408 -2.75 -6.92 19.70
C GLY A 408 -1.95 -7.55 18.55
N SER A 409 -0.72 -7.07 18.27
CA SER A 409 0.10 -7.49 17.13
C SER A 409 1.30 -8.37 17.49
N ALA A 410 1.53 -8.65 18.77
CA ALA A 410 2.67 -9.45 19.20
C ALA A 410 2.25 -10.90 19.43
N GLU A 411 2.74 -11.82 18.59
CA GLU A 411 2.72 -13.27 18.88
C GLU A 411 3.23 -13.50 20.31
N GLU A 412 2.46 -14.22 21.13
CA GLU A 412 2.80 -14.51 22.53
C GLU A 412 4.20 -15.13 22.68
N GLU A 413 4.65 -15.83 21.64
CA GLU A 413 5.97 -16.45 21.52
C GLU A 413 7.09 -15.41 21.49
N PHE A 414 6.91 -14.28 20.79
CA PHE A 414 7.91 -13.22 20.73
C PHE A 414 8.01 -12.45 22.05
N VAL A 415 6.88 -12.19 22.71
CA VAL A 415 6.88 -11.57 24.05
C VAL A 415 7.63 -12.46 25.04
N ALA A 416 7.45 -13.79 24.96
CA ALA A 416 8.18 -14.74 25.78
C ALA A 416 9.68 -14.81 25.45
N LEU A 417 10.07 -14.76 24.16
CA LEU A 417 11.46 -14.82 23.70
C LEU A 417 12.26 -13.56 24.09
N MET A 418 11.67 -12.39 23.86
CA MET A 418 12.20 -11.09 24.28
C MET A 418 12.41 -11.02 25.79
N SER A 419 11.40 -11.46 26.54
CA SER A 419 11.45 -11.43 27.98
C SER A 419 12.47 -12.44 28.51
N ARG A 420 12.64 -13.61 27.88
CA ARG A 420 13.64 -14.63 28.29
C ARG A 420 15.08 -14.17 28.07
N SER A 421 15.42 -13.70 26.87
CA SER A 421 16.79 -13.25 26.52
C SER A 421 17.30 -12.13 27.42
N ILE A 422 16.39 -11.27 27.90
CA ILE A 422 16.71 -10.14 28.77
C ILE A 422 16.68 -10.56 30.25
N LEU A 423 15.74 -11.40 30.68
CA LEU A 423 15.69 -11.92 32.05
C LEU A 423 16.92 -12.75 32.40
N GLU A 424 17.48 -13.51 31.44
CA GLU A 424 18.75 -14.24 31.62
C GLU A 424 19.94 -13.34 31.98
N LYS A 425 19.85 -12.01 31.73
CA LYS A 425 20.86 -11.01 32.12
C LYS A 425 20.62 -10.38 33.49
N LEU A 426 19.47 -10.66 34.14
CA LEU A 426 19.08 -10.13 35.44
C LEU A 426 19.27 -11.16 36.56
N LYS A 427 19.39 -10.69 37.82
CA LYS A 427 19.44 -11.59 38.97
C LYS A 427 18.09 -12.28 39.16
N LYS A 428 18.10 -13.55 39.59
CA LYS A 428 16.88 -14.39 39.76
C LYS A 428 15.79 -13.74 40.62
N GLU A 429 16.17 -12.94 41.61
CA GLU A 429 15.25 -12.26 42.52
C GLU A 429 14.45 -11.15 41.79
N ASP A 430 15.07 -10.46 40.84
CA ASP A 430 14.46 -9.39 40.05
C ASP A 430 13.57 -9.95 38.93
N GLN A 431 13.95 -11.11 38.38
CA GLN A 431 13.17 -11.80 37.33
C GLN A 431 11.74 -12.11 37.77
N ALA A 432 11.56 -12.63 38.98
CA ALA A 432 10.25 -13.00 39.52
C ALA A 432 9.33 -11.79 39.75
N ALA A 433 9.88 -10.67 40.23
CA ALA A 433 9.13 -9.44 40.48
C ALA A 433 8.63 -8.80 39.19
N ILE A 434 9.43 -8.87 38.13
CA ILE A 434 9.12 -8.34 36.81
C ILE A 434 8.05 -9.18 36.12
N VAL A 435 8.20 -10.51 36.09
CA VAL A 435 7.25 -11.42 35.44
C VAL A 435 5.84 -11.28 36.03
N ARG A 436 5.73 -11.14 37.36
CA ARG A 436 4.44 -10.95 38.06
C ARG A 436 3.68 -9.69 37.64
N ARG A 437 4.33 -8.72 36.99
CA ARG A 437 3.71 -7.47 36.51
C ARG A 437 3.29 -7.52 35.03
N ILE A 438 3.53 -8.63 34.32
CA ILE A 438 3.07 -8.82 32.93
C ILE A 438 1.54 -8.90 32.92
N PRO A 439 0.81 -8.04 32.18
CA PRO A 439 -0.65 -7.99 32.20
C PRO A 439 -1.33 -9.25 31.68
N SER A 440 -0.73 -9.92 30.68
CA SER A 440 -1.25 -11.18 30.14
C SER A 440 -0.96 -12.34 31.09
N ASP A 441 -2.03 -12.96 31.60
CA ASP A 441 -1.93 -14.14 32.47
C ASP A 441 -1.30 -15.33 31.72
N ALA A 442 -1.57 -15.50 30.42
CA ALA A 442 -1.02 -16.56 29.59
C ALA A 442 0.51 -16.43 29.45
N VAL A 443 0.99 -15.23 29.10
CA VAL A 443 2.43 -14.93 29.00
C VAL A 443 3.09 -15.04 30.37
N ARG A 444 2.48 -14.45 31.42
CA ARG A 444 2.98 -14.53 32.80
C ARG A 444 3.17 -15.97 33.25
N ASN A 445 2.16 -16.83 33.04
CA ASN A 445 2.20 -18.22 33.47
C ASN A 445 3.23 -19.04 32.69
N ARG A 446 3.40 -18.79 31.38
CA ARG A 446 4.44 -19.42 30.56
C ARG A 446 5.84 -19.02 31.05
N MET A 447 6.06 -17.73 31.31
CA MET A 447 7.34 -17.21 31.80
C MET A 447 7.71 -17.69 33.21
N MET A 448 6.73 -17.72 34.14
CA MET A 448 6.94 -18.27 35.48
C MET A 448 7.37 -19.74 35.41
N LYS A 449 6.74 -20.52 34.50
CA LYS A 449 7.08 -21.92 34.25
C LYS A 449 8.49 -22.09 33.66
N ASP A 450 8.85 -21.29 32.66
CA ASP A 450 10.14 -21.39 31.97
C ASP A 450 11.32 -20.93 32.86
N LEU A 451 11.09 -19.99 33.77
CA LEU A 451 12.10 -19.48 34.73
C LEU A 451 12.13 -20.26 36.05
N GLY A 452 11.24 -21.25 36.24
CA GLY A 452 11.15 -22.05 37.46
C GLY A 452 10.67 -21.26 38.68
N VAL A 453 9.97 -20.13 38.48
CA VAL A 453 9.43 -19.28 39.54
C VAL A 453 8.02 -19.76 39.86
N ARG A 454 7.75 -20.10 41.13
CA ARG A 454 6.41 -20.50 41.60
C ARG A 454 5.51 -19.30 41.93
#